data_AF-A0A3P7LTE4-F1
#
_entry.id   AF-A0A3P7LTE4-F1
#
_cell.length_a   1.000
_cell.length_b   1.000
_cell.length_c   1.000
_cell.angle_alpha   90.00
_cell.angle_beta   90.00
_cell.angle_gamma   90.00
#
_symmetry.space_group_name_H-M   'P 1'
#
loop_
_entity.id
_entity.type
_entity.pdbx_description
1 polymer ?
#
loop_
_entity_poly.entity_id
_entity_poly.type
_entity_poly.pdbx_seq_one_letter_code
_entity_poly.pdbx_strand_id
1 'polypeptide(L)'
;MSANEKLDAFISYRRSNGSHLASLLKVHVESRGYRVFLDINNLPAGRFDYRPLNSVARAKNFILVLTLNALDRWLSDKDCSD
;
A
#
# COMPACT_ATOMS: atom_id res chain seq x y z
N MET A 1 17.85 6.22 -5.38
CA MET A 1 17.69 5.25 -4.27
C MET A 1 18.30 3.94 -4.68
N SER A 2 19.19 3.37 -3.87
CA SER A 2 19.81 2.08 -4.15
C SER A 2 18.74 0.97 -4.08
N ALA A 3 18.86 -0.04 -4.94
CA ALA A 3 17.88 -1.12 -5.08
C ALA A 3 17.69 -1.99 -3.82
N ASN A 4 18.51 -1.79 -2.76
CA ASN A 4 18.65 -2.72 -1.64
C ASN A 4 18.22 -2.17 -0.26
N GLU A 5 17.61 -0.98 -0.18
CA GLU A 5 17.06 -0.53 1.10
C GLU A 5 15.81 -1.34 1.47
N LYS A 6 15.86 -2.05 2.62
CA LYS A 6 14.72 -2.79 3.19
C LYS A 6 13.69 -1.81 3.74
N LEU A 7 12.43 -1.98 3.34
CA LEU A 7 11.31 -1.22 3.90
C LEU A 7 10.94 -1.80 5.27
N ASP A 8 10.65 -0.94 6.24
CA ASP A 8 10.20 -1.41 7.56
C ASP A 8 8.70 -1.72 7.53
N ALA A 9 7.90 -0.93 6.80
CA ALA A 9 6.49 -1.23 6.59
C ALA A 9 5.98 -0.84 5.20
N PHE A 10 5.01 -1.61 4.70
CA PHE A 10 4.18 -1.27 3.55
C PHE A 10 2.77 -0.95 4.04
N ILE A 11 2.21 0.18 3.63
CA ILE A 11 0.82 0.56 3.95
C ILE A 11 -0.07 0.35 2.72
N SER A 12 -1.02 -0.58 2.85
CA SER A 12 -2.11 -0.80 1.90
C SER A 12 -3.37 -0.07 2.36
N TYR A 13 -4.06 0.60 1.43
CA TYR A 13 -5.26 1.37 1.73
C TYR A 13 -6.19 1.43 0.51
N ARG A 14 -7.48 1.66 0.77
CA ARG A 14 -8.45 1.94 -0.30
C ARG A 14 -8.35 3.41 -0.73
N ARG A 15 -8.14 3.66 -2.02
CA ARG A 15 -7.91 5.03 -2.53
C ARG A 15 -9.10 5.96 -2.42
N SER A 16 -10.31 5.44 -2.53
CA SER A 16 -11.54 6.26 -2.54
C SER A 16 -11.78 7.00 -1.22
N ASN A 17 -11.31 6.47 -0.09
CA ASN A 17 -11.58 7.06 1.23
C ASN A 17 -10.47 6.86 2.28
N GLY A 18 -9.43 6.06 2.00
CA GLY A 18 -8.34 5.76 2.94
C GLY A 18 -7.10 6.63 2.77
N SER A 19 -7.03 7.48 1.74
CA SER A 19 -5.83 8.26 1.40
C SER A 19 -5.35 9.15 2.55
N HIS A 20 -6.23 9.97 3.15
CA HIS A 20 -5.87 10.87 4.24
C HIS A 20 -5.33 10.10 5.46
N LEU A 21 -6.00 9.03 5.88
CA LEU A 21 -5.57 8.22 7.01
C LEU A 21 -4.23 7.52 6.72
N ALA A 22 -4.06 6.98 5.52
CA ALA A 22 -2.82 6.33 5.11
C ALA A 22 -1.64 7.32 5.07
N SER A 23 -1.86 8.55 4.59
CA SER A 23 -0.87 9.64 4.62
C SER A 23 -0.50 10.04 6.05
N LEU A 24 -1.49 10.17 6.95
CA LEU A 24 -1.24 10.47 8.36
C LEU A 24 -0.42 9.36 9.03
N LEU A 25 -0.78 8.09 8.80
CA LEU A 25 -0.03 6.95 9.30
C LEU A 25 1.42 6.95 8.80
N LYS A 26 1.63 7.21 7.51
CA LYS A 26 2.98 7.32 6.95
C LYS A 26 3.80 8.38 7.69
N VAL A 27 3.31 9.62 7.76
CA VAL A 27 4.02 10.72 8.43
C VAL A 27 4.34 10.37 9.88
N HIS A 28 3.38 9.79 10.59
CA HIS A 28 3.52 9.47 12.01
C HIS A 28 4.46 8.29 12.29
N VAL A 29 4.59 7.34 11.37
CA VAL A 29 5.51 6.21 11.48
C VAL A 29 6.92 6.62 11.03
N GLU A 30 7.03 7.43 9.97
CA GLU A 30 8.30 8.03 9.53
C GLU A 30 8.87 8.99 10.58
N SER A 31 8.03 9.74 11.31
CA SER A 31 8.50 10.61 12.40
C SER A 31 9.13 9.84 13.57
N ARG A 32 8.94 8.52 13.64
CA ARG A 32 9.61 7.62 14.61
C ARG A 32 10.86 6.95 14.05
N GLY A 33 11.28 7.31 12.83
CA GLY A 33 12.50 6.80 12.20
C GLY A 33 12.32 5.52 11.38
N TYR A 34 11.09 5.07 11.12
CA TYR A 34 10.83 3.89 10.29
C TYR A 34 10.68 4.26 8.82
N ARG A 35 11.18 3.40 7.92
CA ARG A 35 11.00 3.58 6.47
C ARG A 35 9.70 2.93 6.01
N VAL A 36 8.76 3.75 5.56
CA VAL A 36 7.42 3.31 5.18
C VAL A 36 7.12 3.63 3.73
N PHE A 37 6.51 2.69 3.03
CA PHE A 37 6.03 2.89 1.67
C PHE A 37 4.50 2.95 1.63
N LEU A 38 3.95 3.94 0.94
CA LEU A 38 2.55 4.00 0.55
C LEU A 38 2.46 3.65 -0.94
N ASP A 39 1.57 2.72 -1.28
CA ASP A 39 1.26 2.44 -2.69
C ASP A 39 0.35 3.52 -3.28
N ILE A 40 0.96 4.67 -3.56
CA ILE A 40 0.36 5.76 -4.33
C ILE A 40 0.63 5.42 -5.79
N ASN A 41 -0.39 5.00 -6.54
CA ASN A 41 -0.25 4.77 -7.98
C ASN A 41 0.19 6.07 -8.66
N ASN A 42 1.50 6.21 -8.86
CA ASN A 42 2.08 7.12 -9.83
C ASN A 42 2.83 6.29 -10.87
N LEU A 43 2.17 5.25 -11.37
CA LEU A 43 2.61 4.56 -12.58
C LEU A 43 1.71 5.02 -13.71
N PRO A 44 2.29 5.67 -14.75
CA PRO A 44 1.56 5.97 -15.98
C PRO A 44 0.88 4.68 -16.47
N ALA A 45 -0.36 4.81 -16.93
CA ALA A 45 -1.09 3.72 -17.55
C ALA A 45 -0.18 2.98 -18.55
N GLY A 46 0.06 1.69 -18.34
CA GLY A 46 0.89 0.86 -19.23
C GLY A 46 1.95 -0.03 -18.55
N ARG A 47 2.14 0.04 -17.21
CA ARG A 47 2.99 -0.93 -16.47
C ARG A 47 2.36 -1.37 -15.14
N PHE A 48 1.19 -1.98 -15.21
CA PHE A 48 0.81 -3.07 -14.29
C PHE A 48 1.73 -4.26 -14.66
N ASP A 49 2.51 -4.91 -13.77
CA ASP A 49 1.98 -5.80 -12.74
C ASP A 49 2.91 -6.14 -11.56
N TYR A 50 4.17 -5.68 -11.49
CA TYR A 50 5.13 -6.34 -10.57
C TYR A 50 5.66 -5.50 -9.40
N ARG A 51 5.20 -4.26 -9.23
CA ARG A 51 5.75 -3.35 -8.20
C ARG A 51 5.10 -3.46 -6.82
N PRO A 52 3.78 -3.64 -6.67
CA PRO A 52 3.16 -3.80 -5.36
C PRO A 52 3.66 -5.06 -4.65
N LEU A 53 3.63 -6.21 -5.33
CA LEU A 53 4.09 -7.50 -4.78
C LEU A 53 5.56 -7.47 -4.35
N ASN A 54 6.43 -6.85 -5.16
CA ASN A 54 7.84 -6.74 -4.84
C ASN A 54 8.08 -5.77 -3.65
N SER A 55 7.24 -4.75 -3.49
CA SER A 55 7.32 -3.84 -2.33
C SER A 55 6.82 -4.51 -1.04
N VAL A 56 5.77 -5.34 -1.14
CA VAL A 56 5.29 -6.18 -0.03
C VAL A 56 6.34 -7.20 0.38
N ALA A 57 6.94 -7.93 -0.57
CA ALA A 57 7.98 -8.92 -0.31
C ALA A 57 9.24 -8.31 0.34
N ARG A 58 9.49 -7.01 0.12
CA ARG A 58 10.64 -6.28 0.68
C ARG A 58 10.34 -5.60 2.02
N ALA A 59 9.08 -5.50 2.42
CA ALA A 59 8.68 -4.88 3.67
C ALA A 59 8.69 -5.90 4.81
N LYS A 60 9.24 -5.51 5.97
CA LYS A 60 9.18 -6.36 7.17
C LYS A 60 7.77 -6.48 7.72
N ASN A 61 6.99 -5.41 7.60
CA ASN A 61 5.63 -5.31 8.14
C ASN A 61 4.65 -4.87 7.06
N PHE A 62 3.39 -5.28 7.23
CA PHE A 62 2.29 -4.91 6.36
C PHE A 62 1.16 -4.29 7.18
N ILE A 63 0.80 -3.05 6.84
CA ILE A 63 -0.24 -2.27 7.50
C ILE A 63 -1.42 -2.16 6.55
N LEU A 64 -2.57 -2.73 6.92
CA LEU A 64 -3.80 -2.65 6.15
C LEU A 64 -4.73 -1.60 6.76
N VAL A 65 -5.09 -0.57 6.00
CA VAL A 65 -6.03 0.47 6.42
C VAL A 65 -7.45 0.07 6.03
N LEU A 66 -8.26 -0.27 7.03
CA LEU A 66 -9.66 -0.69 6.88
C LEU A 66 -10.62 0.47 7.11
N THR A 67 -10.76 1.32 6.11
CA THR A 67 -11.85 2.30 6.06
C THR A 67 -13.20 1.63 5.78
N LEU A 68 -14.29 2.38 5.96
CA LEU A 68 -15.62 1.93 5.57
C LEU A 68 -15.58 1.43 4.11
N ASN A 69 -16.11 0.24 3.86
CA ASN A 69 -16.18 -0.36 2.53
C ASN A 69 -14.80 -0.64 1.90
N ALA A 70 -13.74 -0.79 2.71
CA ALA A 70 -12.39 -1.11 2.22
C ALA A 70 -12.33 -2.43 1.44
N LEU A 71 -13.19 -3.39 1.79
CA LEU A 71 -13.18 -4.76 1.27
C LEU A 71 -14.34 -5.06 0.31
N ASP A 72 -15.26 -4.12 0.06
CA ASP A 72 -16.48 -4.36 -0.73
C ASP A 72 -16.20 -4.94 -2.11
N ARG A 73 -15.11 -4.50 -2.77
CA ARG A 73 -14.70 -5.02 -4.07
C ARG A 73 -14.45 -6.52 -4.02
N TRP A 74 -13.76 -7.00 -2.98
CA TRP A 74 -13.40 -8.41 -2.81
C TRP A 74 -14.57 -9.27 -2.32
N LEU A 75 -15.47 -8.68 -1.52
CA LEU A 75 -16.67 -9.38 -1.03
C LEU A 75 -17.74 -9.52 -2.12
N SER A 76 -17.72 -8.63 -3.12
CA SER A 76 -18.64 -8.65 -4.26
C SER A 76 -18.07 -9.45 -5.44
N ASP A 77 -16.76 -9.69 -5.47
CA ASP A 77 -16.08 -10.51 -6.47
C ASP A 77 -16.32 -12.00 -6.19
N LYS A 78 -17.43 -12.54 -6.72
CA LYS A 78 -17.67 -13.99 -6.70
C LYS A 78 -16.95 -14.75 -7.81
N ASP A 79 -16.39 -14.04 -8.79
CA ASP A 79 -15.79 -14.65 -9.99
C ASP A 79 -14.25 -14.62 -10.01
N CYS A 80 -13.59 -14.06 -9.01
CA CYS A 80 -12.12 -14.02 -8.91
C CYS A 80 -11.46 -13.62 -10.25
N SER A 81 -12.02 -12.62 -10.94
CA SER A 81 -11.52 -12.17 -12.24
C SER A 81 -10.64 -10.92 -12.05
N ASP A 82 -9.34 -11.12 -12.28
CA ASP A 82 -8.29 -10.08 -12.27
C ASP A 82 -8.45 -9.08 -13.43
#